data_AF-A0A7K1Y780-F1
#
_entry.id   AF-A0A7K1Y780-F1
#
_cell.length_a   1.000
_cell.length_b   1.000
_cell.length_c   1.000
_cell.angle_alpha   90.00
_cell.angle_beta   90.00
_cell.angle_gamma   90.00
#
_symmetry.space_group_name_H-M   'P 1'
#
loop_
_entity.id
_entity.type
_entity.pdbx_description
1 polymer ?
#
loop_
_entity_poly.entity_id
_entity_poly.type
_entity_poly.pdbx_seq_one_letter_code
_entity_poly.pdbx_strand_id
1 'polypeptide(L)'
;MASVYRINKGVGRPVLFQGLKGQYIAWFCAGLVGLLVCFAVLYVMDVRLWLLLPLVFGLGLGIFRLVFYLNGRFGEHGLEKLMAARRMPASLRFSGRRLFTGLRYAGFADRRMLERL
;
A
#
# COMPACT_ATOMS: atom_id res chain seq x y z
N MET A 1 4.80 -39.74 19.96
CA MET A 1 5.94 -38.79 20.05
C MET A 1 5.54 -37.53 19.29
N ALA A 2 5.49 -36.37 19.94
CA ALA A 2 5.13 -35.13 19.27
C ALA A 2 6.35 -34.54 18.56
N SER A 3 6.25 -34.29 17.26
CA SER A 3 7.30 -33.66 16.47
C SER A 3 7.35 -32.15 16.77
N VAL A 4 8.50 -31.68 17.27
CA VAL A 4 8.75 -30.26 17.53
C VAL A 4 9.10 -29.59 16.20
N TYR A 5 8.15 -28.84 15.64
CA TYR A 5 8.38 -28.04 14.43
C TYR A 5 9.00 -26.69 14.80
N ARG A 6 10.04 -26.28 14.05
CA ARG A 6 10.52 -24.90 14.09
C ARG A 6 9.51 -24.00 13.41
N ILE A 7 8.79 -23.19 14.20
CA ILE A 7 7.90 -22.16 13.68
C ILE A 7 8.74 -21.00 13.13
N ASN A 8 8.67 -20.77 11.82
CA ASN A 8 9.32 -19.62 11.19
C ASN A 8 8.50 -18.35 11.47
N LYS A 9 8.91 -17.56 12.47
CA LYS A 9 8.26 -16.29 12.84
C LYS A 9 8.51 -15.13 11.84
N GLY A 10 9.17 -15.40 10.71
CA GLY A 10 9.35 -14.46 9.61
C GLY A 10 8.29 -14.58 8.51
N VAL A 11 7.53 -15.67 8.47
CA VAL A 11 6.46 -15.88 7.49
C VAL A 11 5.35 -14.85 7.70
N GLY A 12 5.01 -14.11 6.64
CA GLY A 12 3.97 -13.08 6.67
C GLY A 12 4.43 -11.72 7.21
N ARG A 13 5.73 -11.51 7.46
CA ARG A 13 6.23 -10.16 7.71
C ARG A 13 6.09 -9.32 6.44
N PRO A 14 5.66 -8.06 6.58
CA PRO A 14 5.48 -7.21 5.42
C PRO A 14 6.83 -6.92 4.76
N VAL A 15 6.80 -6.73 3.44
CA VAL A 15 8.01 -6.37 2.69
C VAL A 15 8.46 -4.99 3.15
N LEU A 16 9.57 -4.98 3.88
CA LEU A 16 10.21 -3.79 4.43
C LEU A 16 11.44 -3.47 3.58
N PHE A 17 11.51 -2.28 3.01
CA PHE A 17 12.69 -1.80 2.31
C PHE A 17 13.28 -0.61 3.07
N GLN A 18 14.34 -0.85 3.85
CA GLN A 18 14.97 0.17 4.72
C GLN A 18 13.98 1.00 5.56
N GLY A 19 12.93 0.36 6.08
CA GLY A 19 11.90 1.03 6.89
C GLY A 19 10.69 1.57 6.11
N LEU A 20 10.74 1.67 4.78
CA LEU A 20 9.55 1.84 3.94
C LEU A 20 8.77 0.54 3.85
N LYS A 21 7.44 0.64 3.87
CA LYS A 21 6.53 -0.51 3.83
C LYS A 21 5.55 -0.39 2.67
N GLY A 22 5.19 -1.51 2.04
CA GLY A 22 4.09 -1.58 1.07
C GLY A 22 4.12 -0.49 -0.01
N GLN A 23 2.98 0.19 -0.20
CA GLN A 23 2.79 1.16 -1.29
C GLN A 23 3.76 2.36 -1.29
N TYR A 24 4.35 2.75 -0.14
CA TYR A 24 5.26 3.90 -0.08
C TYR A 24 6.51 3.72 -0.94
N ILE A 25 6.96 2.47 -1.11
CA ILE A 25 8.10 2.15 -1.98
C ILE A 25 7.77 2.53 -3.43
N ALA A 26 6.57 2.18 -3.89
CA ALA A 26 6.12 2.52 -5.24
C ALA A 26 6.00 4.04 -5.42
N TRP A 27 5.40 4.76 -4.46
CA TRP A 27 5.32 6.22 -4.49
C TRP A 27 6.71 6.88 -4.50
N PHE A 28 7.65 6.34 -3.74
CA PHE A 28 9.03 6.83 -3.73
C PHE A 28 9.71 6.67 -5.08
N CYS A 29 9.67 5.45 -5.65
CA CYS A 29 10.26 5.17 -6.95
C CYS A 29 9.61 6.01 -8.06
N ALA A 30 8.28 6.09 -8.10
CA ALA A 30 7.57 6.93 -9.06
C ALA A 30 7.97 8.41 -8.92
N GLY A 31 8.11 8.91 -7.69
CA GLY A 31 8.58 10.26 -7.42
C GLY A 31 9.99 10.51 -7.94
N LEU A 32 10.94 9.60 -7.70
CA LEU A 32 12.32 9.72 -8.18
C LEU A 32 12.44 9.63 -9.72
N VAL A 33 11.69 8.71 -10.34
CA VAL A 33 11.63 8.63 -11.81
C VAL A 33 11.02 9.90 -12.41
N GLY A 34 9.92 10.40 -11.82
CA GLY A 34 9.32 11.66 -12.23
C GLY A 34 10.27 12.86 -12.07
N LEU A 35 11.05 12.88 -10.98
CA LEU A 35 12.06 13.92 -10.74
C LEU A 35 13.17 13.88 -11.79
N LEU A 36 13.62 12.69 -12.19
CA LEU A 36 14.60 12.51 -13.26
C LEU A 36 14.07 13.02 -14.60
N VAL A 37 12.83 12.66 -14.96
CA VAL A 37 12.20 13.13 -16.21
C VAL A 37 12.03 14.64 -16.19
N CYS A 38 11.57 15.20 -15.07
CA CYS A 38 11.43 16.65 -14.88
C CYS A 38 12.78 17.38 -15.07
N PHE A 39 13.84 16.87 -14.44
CA PHE A 39 15.20 17.38 -14.63
C PHE A 39 15.62 17.35 -16.10
N ALA A 40 15.44 16.22 -16.79
CA ALA A 40 15.83 16.06 -18.18
C ALA A 40 15.09 17.05 -19.09
N VAL A 41 13.78 17.22 -18.90
CA VAL A 41 12.97 18.19 -19.66
C VAL A 41 13.47 19.62 -19.41
N LEU A 42 13.61 20.04 -18.15
CA LEU A 42 14.07 21.38 -17.81
C LEU A 42 15.48 21.67 -18.33
N TYR A 43 16.37 20.67 -18.29
CA TYR A 43 17.71 20.77 -18.81
C TYR A 43 17.71 20.96 -20.34
N VAL A 44 16.90 20.19 -21.07
CA VAL A 44 16.75 20.33 -22.54
C VAL A 44 16.14 21.69 -22.93
N MET A 45 15.31 22.27 -22.06
CA MET A 45 14.77 23.63 -22.22
C MET A 45 15.78 24.75 -21.90
N ASP A 46 17.05 24.42 -21.69
CA ASP A 46 18.14 25.36 -21.37
C ASP A 46 17.88 26.17 -20.08
N VAL A 47 17.18 25.57 -19.12
CA VAL A 47 17.01 26.18 -17.78
C VAL A 47 18.38 26.25 -17.11
N ARG A 48 18.76 27.48 -16.73
CA ARG A 48 20.05 27.76 -16.07
C ARG A 48 20.31 26.83 -14.90
N LEU A 49 21.49 26.20 -14.89
CA LEU A 49 21.87 25.18 -13.90
C LEU A 49 21.77 25.67 -12.45
N TRP A 50 22.11 26.95 -12.20
CA TRP A 50 21.98 27.59 -10.89
C TRP A 50 20.56 27.61 -10.33
N LEU A 51 19.53 27.58 -11.19
CA LEU A 51 18.12 27.44 -10.78
C LEU A 51 17.71 25.97 -10.73
N LEU A 52 18.19 25.17 -11.69
CA LEU A 52 17.82 23.76 -11.81
C LEU A 52 18.31 22.92 -10.62
N LEU A 53 19.55 23.15 -10.16
CA LEU A 53 20.15 22.41 -9.04
C LEU A 53 19.36 22.53 -7.73
N PRO A 54 19.09 23.74 -7.20
CA PRO A 54 18.35 23.89 -5.96
C PRO A 54 16.90 23.41 -6.09
N LEU A 55 16.29 23.54 -7.27
CA LEU A 55 14.95 23.03 -7.54
C LEU A 55 14.91 21.51 -7.40
N VAL A 56 15.77 20.79 -8.11
CA VAL A 56 15.81 19.31 -8.08
C VAL A 56 16.17 18.80 -6.71
N PHE A 57 17.13 19.43 -6.04
CA PHE A 57 17.50 19.07 -4.67
C PHE A 57 16.34 19.29 -3.69
N GLY A 58 15.66 20.44 -3.78
CA GLY A 58 14.50 20.76 -2.97
C GLY A 58 13.33 19.79 -3.19
N LEU A 59 13.03 19.46 -4.45
CA LEU A 59 12.00 18.48 -4.79
C LEU A 59 12.37 17.07 -4.31
N GLY A 60 13.63 16.65 -4.45
CA GLY A 60 14.12 15.38 -3.94
C GLY A 60 13.96 15.26 -2.42
N LEU A 61 14.37 16.29 -1.66
CA LEU A 61 14.16 16.36 -0.21
C LEU A 61 12.67 16.37 0.15
N GLY A 62 11.84 17.06 -0.63
CA GLY A 62 10.39 17.11 -0.46
C GLY A 62 9.74 15.73 -0.62
N ILE A 63 10.07 15.01 -1.70
CA ILE A 63 9.61 13.64 -1.94
C ILE A 63 10.04 12.73 -0.80
N PHE A 64 11.32 12.79 -0.41
CA PHE A 64 11.85 11.98 0.69
C PHE A 64 11.09 12.24 2.00
N ARG A 65 10.95 13.51 2.41
CA ARG A 65 10.20 13.87 3.62
C ARG A 65 8.75 13.41 3.57
N LEU A 66 8.07 13.67 2.45
CA LEU A 66 6.66 13.34 2.31
C LEU A 66 6.43 11.83 2.41
N VAL A 67 7.19 11.03 1.65
CA VAL A 67 7.02 9.58 1.63
C VAL A 67 7.33 8.97 2.99
N PHE A 68 8.43 9.35 3.63
CA PHE A 68 8.78 8.82 4.96
C PHE A 68 7.79 9.27 6.04
N TYR A 69 7.28 10.50 5.96
CA TYR A 69 6.23 10.98 6.84
C TYR A 69 4.95 10.15 6.70
N LEU A 70 4.49 9.93 5.47
CA LEU A 70 3.29 9.13 5.20
C LEU A 70 3.49 7.67 5.64
N ASN A 71 4.67 7.10 5.38
CA ASN A 71 5.04 5.76 5.80
C ASN A 71 4.98 5.59 7.32
N GLY A 72 5.54 6.54 8.07
CA GLY A 72 5.50 6.52 9.54
C GLY A 72 4.11 6.77 10.10
N ARG A 73 3.36 7.71 9.51
CA ARG A 73 2.04 8.14 10.01
C ARG A 73 0.95 7.09 9.79
N PHE A 74 0.90 6.48 8.60
CA PHE A 74 -0.20 5.60 8.20
C PHE A 74 0.19 4.12 8.24
N GLY A 75 1.49 3.78 8.20
CA GLY A 75 1.92 2.40 8.07
C GLY A 75 1.43 1.76 6.76
N GLU A 76 1.68 0.46 6.61
CA GLU A 76 1.51 -0.27 5.35
C GLU A 76 0.12 -0.13 4.70
N HIS A 77 -0.95 -0.30 5.50
CA HIS A 77 -2.33 -0.27 5.01
C HIS A 77 -3.11 0.99 5.38
N GLY A 78 -2.50 1.96 6.09
CA GLY A 78 -3.28 3.08 6.64
C GLY A 78 -3.81 4.04 5.57
N LEU A 79 -3.05 4.27 4.50
CA LEU A 79 -3.51 5.11 3.40
C LEU A 79 -4.62 4.43 2.59
N GLU A 80 -4.53 3.11 2.38
CA GLU A 80 -5.59 2.32 1.75
C GLU A 80 -6.88 2.40 2.57
N LYS A 81 -6.77 2.26 3.90
CA LYS A 81 -7.91 2.42 4.82
C LYS A 81 -8.49 3.82 4.78
N LEU A 82 -7.66 4.87 4.72
CA LEU A 82 -8.11 6.25 4.60
C LEU A 82 -8.86 6.49 3.29
N MET A 83 -8.35 5.95 2.17
CA MET A 83 -9.00 6.03 0.87
C MET A 83 -10.32 5.24 0.84
N ALA A 84 -10.35 4.05 1.45
CA ALA A 84 -11.54 3.23 1.56
C ALA A 84 -12.62 3.90 2.42
N ALA A 85 -12.24 4.51 3.54
CA ALA A 85 -13.17 5.21 4.43
C ALA A 85 -13.92 6.34 3.70
N ARG A 86 -13.28 7.03 2.76
CA ARG A 86 -13.91 8.06 1.92
C ARG A 86 -14.93 7.51 0.92
N ARG A 87 -14.86 6.22 0.61
CA ARG A 87 -15.75 5.53 -0.35
C ARG A 87 -16.86 4.73 0.34
N MET A 88 -16.88 4.68 1.67
CA MET A 88 -17.90 3.95 2.42
C MET A 88 -19.20 4.76 2.52
N PRO A 89 -20.38 4.12 2.34
CA PRO A 89 -21.66 4.78 2.55
C PRO A 89 -21.84 5.18 4.02
N ALA A 90 -22.55 6.29 4.27
CA ALA A 90 -22.75 6.84 5.62
C ALA A 90 -23.46 5.86 6.56
N SER A 91 -24.30 4.97 6.03
CA SER A 91 -24.89 3.86 6.79
C SER A 91 -25.10 2.65 5.91
N LEU A 92 -24.95 1.47 6.50
CA LEU A 92 -25.36 0.20 5.92
C LEU A 92 -26.65 -0.23 6.63
N ARG A 93 -27.80 -0.08 5.96
CA ARG A 93 -29.09 -0.52 6.50
C ARG A 93 -29.44 -1.89 5.92
N PHE A 94 -29.52 -2.89 6.80
CA PHE A 94 -29.97 -4.22 6.45
C PHE A 94 -31.44 -4.39 6.83
N SER A 95 -32.30 -4.67 5.85
CA SER A 95 -33.74 -4.82 6.06
C SER A 95 -34.17 -6.24 6.46
N GLY A 96 -33.23 -7.19 6.55
CA GLY A 96 -33.54 -8.56 6.99
C GLY A 96 -32.31 -9.46 7.15
N ARG A 97 -32.50 -10.59 7.81
CA ARG A 97 -31.44 -11.58 8.11
C ARG A 97 -31.11 -12.54 6.96
N ARG A 98 -31.84 -12.46 5.83
CA ARG A 98 -31.69 -13.39 4.68
C ARG A 98 -30.28 -13.37 4.10
N LEU A 99 -29.66 -12.19 4.01
CA LEU A 99 -28.28 -12.00 3.57
C LEU A 99 -27.27 -12.80 4.41
N PHE A 100 -27.39 -12.73 5.74
CA PHE A 100 -26.47 -13.41 6.66
C PHE A 100 -26.76 -14.91 6.81
N THR A 101 -28.02 -15.31 6.71
CA THR A 101 -28.41 -16.72 6.81
C THR A 101 -28.04 -17.51 5.55
N GLY A 102 -28.05 -16.91 4.36
CA GLY A 102 -27.58 -17.55 3.12
C GLY A 102 -26.07 -17.81 3.09
N LEU A 103 -25.26 -16.89 3.64
CA LEU A 103 -23.80 -17.04 3.74
C LEU A 103 -23.38 -18.27 4.58
N ARG A 104 -24.17 -18.64 5.59
CA ARG A 104 -23.91 -19.81 6.44
C ARG A 104 -24.04 -21.15 5.70
N TYR A 105 -24.89 -21.22 4.67
CA TYR A 105 -25.12 -22.45 3.91
C TYR A 105 -24.18 -22.58 2.70
N ALA A 106 -23.83 -21.48 2.03
CA ALA A 106 -22.91 -21.51 0.89
C ALA A 106 -21.54 -22.09 1.26
N GLY A 107 -20.94 -21.67 2.39
CA GLY A 107 -19.64 -22.20 2.84
C GLY A 107 -19.68 -23.64 3.37
N PHE A 108 -20.86 -24.14 3.75
CA PHE A 108 -21.05 -25.52 4.26
C PHE A 108 -21.40 -26.52 3.14
N ALA A 109 -22.02 -26.05 2.06
CA ALA A 109 -22.31 -26.86 0.88
C ALA A 109 -21.02 -27.15 0.09
N ASP A 110 -20.15 -26.15 -0.06
CA ASP A 110 -18.88 -26.26 -0.78
C ASP A 110 -17.91 -27.26 -0.11
N ARG A 111 -17.76 -27.19 1.23
CA ARG A 111 -16.93 -28.16 1.98
C ARG A 111 -17.44 -29.60 1.90
N ARG A 112 -18.75 -29.81 1.97
CA ARG A 112 -19.35 -31.17 1.88
C ARG A 112 -19.25 -31.77 0.48
N MET A 113 -19.08 -30.95 -0.55
CA MET A 113 -18.88 -31.41 -1.92
C MET A 113 -17.41 -31.79 -2.17
N LEU A 114 -16.47 -31.08 -1.53
CA LEU A 114 -15.03 -31.38 -1.58
C LEU A 114 -14.65 -32.63 -0.76
N GLU A 115 -15.37 -32.94 0.32
CA GLU A 115 -15.16 -34.16 1.12
C GLU A 115 -15.76 -35.43 0.48
N ARG A 116 -16.46 -35.30 -0.66
CA ARG A 116 -17.07 -36.42 -1.41
C ARG A 116 -16.33 -36.79 -2.70
N LEU A 117 -15.20 -36.14 -2.99
CA LEU A 117 -14.26 -36.50 -4.05
C LEU A 117 -13.01 -37.14 -3.44
#